data_AF-A0A564Q2T9-F1
#
_entry.id   AF-A0A564Q2T9-F1
#
_cell.length_a   1.000
_cell.length_b   1.000
_cell.length_c   1.000
_cell.angle_alpha   90.00
_cell.angle_beta   90.00
_cell.angle_gamma   90.00
#
_symmetry.space_group_name_H-M   'P 1'
#
loop_
_entity.id
_entity.type
_entity.pdbx_description
1 polymer ?
#
loop_
_entity_poly.entity_id
_entity_poly.type
_entity_poly.pdbx_seq_one_letter_code
_entity_poly.pdbx_strand_id
1 'polypeptide(L)' 'MVKLFGISGSPRIAATDWIIKEALRYAEEKWNAETRYFSVRGKKLAIRAIILRGLILI' A
#
# COMPACT_ATOMS: atom_id res chain seq x y z
N MET A 1 2.33 11.69 15.88
CA MET A 1 1.39 11.28 14.81
C MET A 1 2.04 10.18 14.01
N VAL A 2 1.43 9.00 13.94
CA VAL A 2 2.01 7.82 13.26
C VAL A 2 1.71 7.90 11.78
N LYS A 3 2.69 7.56 10.93
CA LYS A 3 2.52 7.47 9.48
C LYS A 3 2.53 6.01 9.05
N LEU A 4 1.55 5.59 8.25
CA LEU A 4 1.43 4.22 7.77
C LEU A 4 1.35 4.18 6.25
N PHE A 5 2.10 3.26 5.65
CA PHE A 5 2.13 3.05 4.21
C PHE A 5 1.74 1.60 3.89
N GLY A 6 0.55 1.39 3.35
CA GLY A 6 0.05 0.07 2.98
C GLY A 6 0.43 -0.32 1.55
N ILE A 7 0.96 -1.53 1.36
CA ILE A 7 1.40 -2.04 0.05
C ILE A 7 0.66 -3.32 -0.31
N SER A 8 -0.19 -3.28 -1.34
CA SER A 8 -0.75 -4.49 -1.95
C SER A 8 0.14 -4.96 -3.10
N GLY A 9 0.87 -6.05 -2.86
CA GLY A 9 1.69 -6.74 -3.86
C GLY A 9 0.90 -7.66 -4.80
N SER A 10 -0.41 -7.83 -4.60
CA SER A 10 -1.24 -8.62 -5.50
C SER A 10 -1.53 -7.83 -6.78
N PRO A 11 -1.27 -8.39 -7.98
CA PRO A 11 -1.64 -7.74 -9.24
C PRO A 11 -3.16 -7.76 -9.50
N ARG A 12 -3.91 -8.55 -8.72
CA ARG A 12 -5.37 -8.67 -8.74
C ARG A 12 -5.99 -7.83 -7.62
N ILE A 13 -7.15 -7.21 -7.86
CA ILE A 13 -7.99 -6.71 -6.77
C ILE A 13 -8.70 -7.92 -6.16
N ALA A 14 -8.25 -8.30 -4.99
CA ALA A 14 -8.76 -9.43 -4.24
C ALA A 14 -8.58 -9.14 -2.74
N ALA A 15 -8.64 -10.19 -1.91
CA ALA A 15 -8.56 -10.09 -0.45
C ALA A 15 -7.40 -9.21 0.07
N THR A 16 -6.21 -9.30 -0.53
CA THR A 16 -5.03 -8.51 -0.10
C THR A 16 -5.20 -7.00 -0.31
N ASP A 17 -5.86 -6.57 -1.39
CA ASP A 17 -6.13 -5.15 -1.63
C ASP A 17 -7.11 -4.60 -0.59
N TRP A 18 -8.16 -5.38 -0.32
CA TRP A 18 -9.21 -5.04 0.62
C TRP A 18 -8.71 -4.98 2.06
N ILE A 19 -7.99 -6.01 2.52
CA ILE A 19 -7.56 -6.10 3.93
C ILE A 19 -6.57 -4.99 4.29
N ILE A 20 -5.70 -4.57 3.36
CA ILE A 20 -4.76 -3.48 3.61
C ILE A 20 -5.48 -2.15 3.72
N LYS A 21 -6.45 -1.89 2.84
CA LYS A 21 -7.27 -0.67 2.94
C LYS A 21 -8.06 -0.62 4.24
N GLU A 22 -8.60 -1.76 4.67
CA GLU A 22 -9.35 -1.84 5.92
C GLU A 22 -8.45 -1.63 7.15
N ALA A 23 -7.23 -2.17 7.13
CA ALA A 23 -6.24 -1.92 8.18
C ALA A 23 -5.82 -0.46 8.26
N LEU A 24 -5.62 0.21 7.11
CA LEU A 24 -5.31 1.64 7.07
C LEU A 24 -6.47 2.49 7.60
N ARG A 25 -7.71 2.20 7.14
CA ARG A 25 -8.93 2.88 7.62
C ARG A 25 -9.08 2.77 9.13
N TYR A 26 -8.92 1.55 9.67
CA TYR A 26 -8.96 1.33 11.10
C TYR A 26 -7.91 2.16 11.85
N ALA A 27 -6.72 2.32 11.26
CA ALA A 27 -5.66 3.08 11.88
C ALA A 27 -5.86 4.61 11.84
N GLU A 28 -6.45 5.14 10.76
CA GLU A 28 -6.91 6.53 10.70
C GLU A 28 -7.93 6.80 11.79
N GLU A 29 -8.94 5.94 11.92
CA GLU A 29 -10.06 6.13 12.83
C GLU A 29 -9.66 6.00 14.32
N LYS A 30 -8.78 5.05 14.65
CA LYS A 30 -8.44 4.76 16.06
C LYS A 30 -7.24 5.54 16.57
N TRP A 31 -6.30 5.88 15.69
CA TRP A 31 -5.02 6.46 16.10
C TRP A 31 -4.69 7.78 15.40
N ASN A 32 -5.61 8.33 14.60
CA ASN A 32 -5.40 9.54 13.82
C ASN A 32 -4.08 9.45 13.01
N ALA A 33 -3.84 8.27 12.44
CA ALA A 33 -2.64 8.00 11.66
C ALA A 33 -2.74 8.70 10.30
N GLU A 34 -1.63 9.25 9.79
CA GLU A 34 -1.55 9.66 8.39
C GLU A 34 -1.32 8.39 7.57
N THR A 35 -2.25 8.02 6.69
CA THR A 35 -2.09 6.83 5.86
C THR A 35 -1.91 7.11 4.39
N ARG A 36 -1.19 6.20 3.72
CA ARG A 36 -0.98 6.18 2.27
C ARG A 36 -1.06 4.75 1.79
N TYR A 37 -1.48 4.58 0.54
CA TYR A 37 -1.71 3.26 -0.03
C TYR A 37 -1.09 3.12 -1.42
N PHE A 38 -0.46 1.99 -1.69
CA PHE A 38 0.08 1.61 -2.98
C PHE A 38 -0.35 0.20 -3.37
N SER A 39 -0.75 0.04 -4.64
CA SER A 39 -1.09 -1.25 -5.23
C SER A 39 -0.32 -1.47 -6.53
N VAL A 40 0.19 -2.68 -6.72
CA VAL A 40 0.88 -3.06 -7.95
C VAL A 40 -0.08 -3.41 -9.10
N ARG A 41 -1.39 -3.43 -8.83
CA ARG A 41 -2.45 -3.71 -9.82
C ARG A 41 -2.29 -2.83 -11.07
N GLY A 42 -2.38 -3.47 -12.25
CA GLY A 42 -2.37 -2.78 -13.54
C GLY A 42 -1.03 -2.15 -13.93
N LYS A 43 0.01 -2.32 -13.10
CA LYS A 43 1.36 -1.87 -13.41
C LYS A 43 2.10 -3.00 -14.11
N LYS A 44 2.80 -2.68 -15.21
CA LYS A 44 3.73 -3.62 -15.86
C LYS A 44 4.99 -3.69 -14.99
N LEU A 45 5.08 -4.72 -14.15
CA LEU A 45 6.12 -4.84 -13.14
C LEU A 45 7.27 -5.67 -13.70
N ALA A 46 8.40 -5.03 -14.01
CA ALA A 46 9.68 -5.72 -13.93
C ALA A 46 10.04 -5.80 -12.45
N ILE A 47 10.38 -6.97 -11.92
CA ILE A 47 10.71 -7.18 -10.48
C ILE A 47 11.75 -6.15 -9.98
N ARG A 48 12.67 -5.74 -10.85
CA ARG A 48 13.70 -4.71 -10.58
C ARG A 48 13.12 -3.30 -10.39
N ALA A 49 12.01 -2.97 -11.03
CA ALA A 49 11.38 -1.65 -10.97
C ALA A 49 10.57 -1.41 -9.69
N ILE A 50 10.10 -2.48 -9.01
CA ILE A 50 9.37 -2.37 -7.75
C ILE A 50 10.30 -1.87 -6.64
N ILE A 51 11.50 -2.46 -6.54
CA ILE A 51 12.49 -2.05 -5.54
C ILE A 51 12.95 -0.62 -5.84
N LEU A 52 13.25 -0.30 -7.11
CA LEU A 52 13.79 1.02 -7.45
C LEU A 52 12.75 2.14 -7.31
N ARG A 53 11.50 1.95 -7.76
CA ARG A 53 10.45 2.98 -7.62
C ARG A 53 9.87 3.05 -6.21
N GLY A 54 9.83 1.92 -5.48
CA GLY A 54 9.47 1.90 -4.07
C GLY A 54 10.45 2.72 -3.23
N LEU A 55 11.75 2.58 -3.49
CA LEU A 55 12.80 3.34 -2.78
C LEU A 55 12.85 4.84 -3.13
N ILE A 56 12.34 5.24 -4.30
CA ILE A 56 12.34 6.65 -4.76
C ILE A 56 11.12 7.44 -4.23
N LEU A 57 10.10 6.75 -3.70
CA LEU A 57 8.82 7.35 -3.27
C LEU A 57 8.59 7.35 -1.75
N ILE A 58 9.58 6.90 -0.97
CA ILE A 58 9.61 7.01 0.51
C ILE A 58 10.49 8.18 0.94
#